data_AF-A0A959XF86-F1
#
_entry.id   AF-A0A959XF86-F1
#
_cell.length_a   1.000
_cell.length_b   1.000
_cell.length_c   1.000
_cell.angle_alpha   90.00
_cell.angle_beta   90.00
_cell.angle_gamma   90.00
#
_symmetry.space_group_name_H-M   'P 1'
#
loop_
_entity.id
_entity.type
_entity.pdbx_description
1 polymer ?
#
loop_
_entity_poly.entity_id
_entity_poly.type
_entity_poly.pdbx_seq_one_letter_code
_entity_poly.pdbx_strand_id
1 'polypeptide(L)'
;MTATQTIEPQLSVFMREGTRDEHEAAEGSVFMERLLAGGISEQTYLNYLGHLREVYVAMEDVGRANLADAAVAAVHDIALERAAAIDADIAFWGERTGGTPAEPLSPATAAYVERLRGSADWGGFFVAH
;
A
#
# COMPACT_ATOMS: atom_id res chain seq x y z
N MET A 1 20.68 26.14 35.63
CA MET A 1 20.21 24.76 35.42
C MET A 1 19.73 24.68 33.98
N THR A 2 20.56 24.15 33.08
CA THR A 2 20.19 23.98 31.67
C THR A 2 19.42 22.68 31.58
N ALA A 3 18.12 22.75 31.29
CA ALA A 3 17.31 21.57 31.06
C ALA A 3 17.79 20.89 29.77
N THR A 4 18.26 19.66 29.88
CA THR A 4 18.45 18.78 28.71
C THR A 4 17.08 18.53 28.11
N GLN A 5 16.80 19.17 26.97
CA GLN A 5 15.62 18.89 26.20
C GLN A 5 15.86 17.57 25.46
N THR A 6 15.22 16.50 25.91
CA THR A 6 15.19 15.24 25.15
C THR A 6 14.39 15.50 23.89
N ILE A 7 15.04 15.56 22.73
CA ILE A 7 14.34 15.56 21.45
C ILE A 7 13.82 14.13 21.27
N GLU A 8 12.53 13.93 21.52
CA GLU A 8 11.89 12.66 21.16
C GLU A 8 12.05 12.44 19.65
N PRO A 9 12.41 11.21 19.22
CA PRO A 9 12.57 10.93 17.79
C PRO A 9 11.27 11.25 17.04
N GLN A 10 11.41 11.81 15.83
CA GLN A 10 10.25 12.11 14.98
C GLN A 10 9.53 10.81 14.60
N LEU A 11 8.21 10.86 14.44
CA LEU A 11 7.40 9.70 14.03
C LEU A 11 7.96 9.01 12.77
N SER A 12 8.47 9.77 11.81
CA SER A 12 9.13 9.26 10.60
C SER A 12 10.34 8.37 10.89
N VAL A 13 11.12 8.69 11.93
CA VAL A 13 12.26 7.89 12.38
C VAL A 13 11.77 6.60 13.02
N PHE A 14 10.77 6.68 13.90
CA PHE A 14 10.18 5.49 14.53
C PHE A 14 9.53 4.55 13.52
N MET A 15 8.80 5.06 12.52
CA MET A 15 8.22 4.23 11.47
C MET A 15 9.32 3.56 10.65
N ARG A 16 10.34 4.31 10.19
CA ARG A 16 11.45 3.76 9.41
C ARG A 16 12.25 2.68 10.16
N GLU A 17 12.52 2.90 11.44
CA GLU A 17 13.32 1.98 12.24
C GLU A 17 12.49 0.81 12.76
N GLY A 18 11.23 1.05 13.11
CA GLY A 18 10.31 0.05 13.63
C GLY A 18 9.78 -0.94 12.60
N THR A 19 9.88 -0.63 11.29
CA THR A 19 9.47 -1.54 10.20
C THR A 19 10.66 -2.12 9.42
N ARG A 20 11.90 -1.91 9.88
CA ARG A 20 13.11 -2.29 9.12
C ARG A 20 13.15 -3.80 8.83
N ASP A 21 12.91 -4.62 9.85
CA ASP A 21 12.99 -6.07 9.71
C ASP A 21 11.89 -6.60 8.77
N GLU A 22 10.66 -6.08 8.90
CA GLU A 22 9.55 -6.40 7.99
C GLU A 22 9.81 -5.92 6.56
N HIS A 23 10.44 -4.75 6.38
CA HIS A 23 10.82 -4.22 5.08
C HIS A 23 11.85 -5.11 4.39
N GLU A 24 12.92 -5.48 5.08
CA GLU A 24 13.95 -6.40 4.56
C GLU A 24 13.34 -7.77 4.17
N ALA A 25 12.42 -8.28 4.99
CA ALA A 25 11.72 -9.53 4.69
C ALA A 25 10.79 -9.42 3.45
N ALA A 26 10.12 -8.28 3.27
CA ALA A 26 9.25 -8.04 2.13
C ALA A 26 10.04 -7.91 0.82
N GLU A 27 11.14 -7.15 0.83
CA GLU A 27 12.05 -6.99 -0.31
C GLU A 27 12.69 -8.32 -0.74
N GLY A 28 13.08 -9.15 0.24
CA GLY A 28 13.64 -10.49 0.00
C GLY A 28 12.62 -11.57 -0.32
N SER A 29 11.34 -11.23 -0.49
CA SER A 29 10.33 -12.23 -0.84
C SER A 29 10.56 -12.79 -2.26
N VAL A 30 10.30 -14.08 -2.44
CA VAL A 30 10.52 -14.79 -3.72
C VAL A 30 9.83 -14.09 -4.91
N PHE A 31 8.65 -13.50 -4.67
CA PHE A 31 7.94 -12.75 -5.70
C PHE A 31 8.70 -11.47 -6.09
N MET A 32 9.12 -10.67 -5.11
CA MET A 32 9.85 -9.42 -5.36
C MET A 32 11.20 -9.66 -6.02
N GLU A 33 11.97 -10.65 -5.55
CA GLU A 33 13.24 -11.04 -6.17
C GLU A 33 13.06 -11.40 -7.66
N ARG A 34 12.02 -12.19 -7.98
CA ARG A 34 11.73 -12.58 -9.36
C ARG A 34 11.24 -11.41 -10.20
N LEU A 35 10.38 -10.56 -9.67
CA LEU A 35 9.89 -9.37 -10.36
C LEU A 35 11.07 -8.45 -10.76
N LEU A 36 11.94 -8.12 -9.80
CA LEU A 36 13.07 -7.23 -10.02
C LEU A 36 14.14 -7.84 -10.93
N ALA A 37 14.29 -9.17 -10.93
CA ALA A 37 15.15 -9.88 -11.87
C ALA A 37 14.55 -10.02 -13.29
N GLY A 38 13.34 -9.51 -13.53
CA GLY A 38 12.63 -9.66 -14.82
C GLY A 38 12.15 -11.10 -15.09
N GLY A 39 12.02 -11.92 -14.05
CA GLY A 39 11.71 -13.35 -14.10
C GLY A 39 10.22 -13.69 -14.01
N ILE A 40 9.32 -12.70 -14.10
CA ILE A 40 7.87 -12.92 -14.11
C ILE A 40 7.28 -12.68 -15.50
N SER A 41 6.16 -13.35 -15.79
CA SER A 41 5.43 -13.11 -17.03
C SER A 41 4.60 -11.82 -16.95
N GLU A 42 4.27 -11.25 -18.11
CA GLU A 42 3.36 -10.10 -18.21
C GLU A 42 1.99 -10.40 -17.58
N GLN A 43 1.47 -11.63 -17.75
CA GLN A 43 0.23 -12.07 -17.11
C GLN A 43 0.38 -12.15 -15.57
N THR A 44 1.55 -12.54 -15.07
CA THR A 44 1.84 -12.52 -13.63
C THR A 44 1.85 -11.09 -13.09
N TYR A 45 2.41 -10.14 -13.85
CA TYR A 45 2.39 -8.74 -13.49
C TYR A 45 0.96 -8.16 -13.51
N LEU A 46 0.15 -8.50 -14.53
CA LEU A 46 -1.25 -8.13 -14.60
C LEU A 46 -2.06 -8.64 -13.39
N ASN A 47 -1.81 -9.88 -12.95
CA ASN A 47 -2.43 -10.42 -11.74
C ASN A 47 -2.02 -9.63 -10.48
N TYR A 48 -0.74 -9.25 -10.38
CA TYR A 48 -0.24 -8.42 -9.28
C TYR A 48 -0.89 -7.03 -9.26
N LEU A 49 -1.04 -6.39 -10.41
CA LEU A 49 -1.78 -5.13 -10.54
C LEU A 49 -3.22 -5.26 -10.07
N GLY A 50 -3.91 -6.35 -10.40
CA GLY A 50 -5.26 -6.61 -9.90
C GLY A 50 -5.35 -6.67 -8.38
N HIS A 51 -4.35 -7.25 -7.71
CA HIS A 51 -4.29 -7.25 -6.24
C HIS A 51 -4.01 -5.85 -5.67
N LEU A 52 -3.06 -5.12 -6.26
CA LEU A 52 -2.75 -3.73 -5.84
C LEU A 52 -3.96 -2.81 -6.00
N ARG A 53 -4.69 -2.94 -7.10
CA ARG A 53 -5.87 -2.12 -7.41
C ARG A 53 -6.88 -2.14 -6.26
N GLU A 54 -7.14 -3.32 -5.71
CA GLU A 54 -8.11 -3.49 -4.62
C GLU A 54 -7.62 -2.94 -3.29
N VAL A 55 -6.33 -3.10 -3.00
CA VAL A 55 -5.69 -2.50 -1.81
C VAL A 55 -5.75 -0.98 -1.90
N TYR A 56 -5.39 -0.40 -3.05
CA TYR A 56 -5.39 1.06 -3.23
C TYR A 56 -6.79 1.66 -3.21
N VAL A 57 -7.79 1.03 -3.82
CA VAL A 57 -9.16 1.53 -3.71
C VAL A 57 -9.65 1.53 -2.26
N ALA A 58 -9.39 0.45 -1.51
CA ALA A 58 -9.75 0.42 -0.09
C ALA A 58 -9.02 1.50 0.72
N MET A 59 -7.71 1.70 0.47
CA MET A 59 -6.90 2.71 1.14
C MET A 59 -7.39 4.13 0.83
N GLU A 60 -7.63 4.45 -0.43
CA GLU A 60 -8.10 5.77 -0.85
C GLU A 60 -9.51 6.06 -0.33
N ASP A 61 -10.43 5.08 -0.35
CA ASP A 61 -11.77 5.23 0.20
C ASP A 61 -11.74 5.51 1.71
N VAL A 62 -10.94 4.75 2.47
CA VAL A 62 -10.80 4.96 3.91
C VAL A 62 -10.14 6.32 4.20
N GLY A 63 -9.11 6.70 3.45
CA GLY A 63 -8.44 7.99 3.61
C GLY A 63 -9.40 9.17 3.40
N ARG A 64 -10.14 9.17 2.29
CA ARG A 64 -11.14 10.20 1.99
C ARG A 64 -12.25 10.26 3.04
N ALA A 65 -12.70 9.11 3.54
CA ALA A 65 -13.74 9.04 4.57
C ALA A 65 -13.29 9.59 5.94
N ASN A 66 -11.98 9.59 6.21
CA ASN A 66 -11.41 9.96 7.51
C ASN A 66 -10.69 11.32 7.52
N LEU A 67 -10.92 12.19 6.54
CA LEU A 67 -10.30 13.52 6.45
C LEU A 67 -10.61 14.47 7.64
N ALA A 68 -11.62 14.15 8.46
CA ALA A 68 -11.90 14.90 9.68
C ALA A 68 -10.90 14.59 10.82
N ASP A 69 -10.19 13.46 10.76
CA ASP A 69 -9.13 13.12 11.70
C ASP A 69 -7.84 13.89 11.35
N ALA A 70 -7.26 14.56 12.35
CA ALA A 70 -6.10 15.43 12.15
C ALA A 70 -4.84 14.68 11.68
N ALA A 71 -4.66 13.42 12.06
CA ALA A 71 -3.51 12.62 11.63
C ALA A 71 -3.64 12.23 10.15
N VAL A 72 -4.85 11.86 9.72
CA VAL A 72 -5.14 11.54 8.31
C VAL A 72 -5.00 12.78 7.44
N ALA A 73 -5.61 13.89 7.84
CA ALA A 73 -5.53 15.16 7.10
C ALA A 73 -4.10 15.69 6.95
N ALA A 74 -3.19 15.38 7.89
CA ALA A 74 -1.80 15.81 7.83
C ALA A 74 -0.98 15.11 6.73
N VAL A 75 -1.40 13.93 6.27
CA VAL A 75 -0.65 13.12 5.28
C VAL A 75 -1.42 12.85 3.98
N HIS A 76 -2.73 13.11 3.96
CA HIS A 76 -3.55 12.87 2.78
C HIS A 76 -3.24 13.89 1.67
N ASP A 77 -2.77 13.39 0.53
CA ASP A 77 -2.58 14.17 -0.70
C ASP A 77 -3.23 13.42 -1.87
N ILE A 78 -4.18 14.09 -2.54
CA ILE A 78 -4.88 13.54 -3.71
C ILE A 78 -3.90 13.20 -4.85
N ALA A 79 -2.76 13.89 -4.94
CA ALA A 79 -1.74 13.63 -5.94
C ALA A 79 -1.05 12.26 -5.75
N LEU A 80 -1.23 11.62 -4.59
CA LEU A 80 -0.70 10.29 -4.28
C LEU A 80 -1.69 9.15 -4.55
N GLU A 81 -2.96 9.42 -4.89
CA GLU A 81 -3.94 8.38 -5.23
C GLU A 81 -3.52 7.61 -6.49
N ARG A 82 -3.54 6.27 -6.44
CA ARG A 82 -3.01 5.37 -7.46
C ARG A 82 -4.08 4.57 -8.20
N ALA A 83 -5.29 4.43 -7.67
CA ALA A 83 -6.31 3.56 -8.26
C ALA A 83 -6.53 3.83 -9.76
N ALA A 84 -6.67 5.10 -10.15
CA ALA A 84 -6.85 5.48 -11.55
C ALA A 84 -5.64 5.16 -12.44
N ALA A 85 -4.42 5.29 -11.91
CA ALA A 85 -3.20 4.92 -12.63
C ALA A 85 -3.10 3.41 -12.79
N ILE A 86 -3.44 2.64 -11.74
CA ILE A 86 -3.44 1.18 -11.77
C ILE A 86 -4.52 0.66 -12.73
N ASP A 87 -5.70 1.27 -12.78
CA ASP A 87 -6.76 0.91 -13.74
C ASP A 87 -6.27 1.10 -15.19
N ALA A 88 -5.52 2.18 -15.46
CA ALA A 88 -4.90 2.41 -16.77
C ALA A 88 -3.80 1.37 -17.10
N ASP A 89 -2.98 1.01 -16.12
CA ASP A 89 -1.96 -0.04 -16.29
C ASP A 89 -2.60 -1.41 -16.56
N ILE A 90 -3.67 -1.76 -15.85
CA ILE A 90 -4.44 -2.99 -16.07
C ILE A 90 -5.00 -3.02 -17.49
N ALA A 91 -5.53 -1.90 -18.00
CA ALA A 91 -6.03 -1.82 -19.37
C ALA A 91 -4.90 -2.06 -20.39
N PHE A 92 -3.76 -1.37 -20.22
CA PHE A 92 -2.60 -1.54 -21.10
C PHE A 92 -2.09 -2.99 -21.13
N TRP A 93 -1.89 -3.59 -19.95
CA TRP A 93 -1.38 -4.95 -19.84
C TRP A 93 -2.41 -5.99 -20.29
N GLY A 94 -3.71 -5.76 -20.04
CA GLY A 94 -4.78 -6.63 -20.51
C GLY A 94 -4.88 -6.67 -22.03
N GLU A 95 -4.77 -5.52 -22.71
CA GLU A 95 -4.69 -5.47 -24.18
C GLU A 95 -3.45 -6.23 -24.70
N ARG A 96 -2.32 -6.07 -24.02
CA ARG A 96 -1.05 -6.69 -24.40
C ARG A 96 -1.04 -8.21 -24.22
N THR A 97 -1.59 -8.72 -23.13
CA THR A 97 -1.63 -10.17 -22.83
C THR A 97 -2.84 -10.86 -23.44
N GLY A 98 -3.88 -10.11 -23.83
CA GLY A 98 -5.19 -10.66 -24.19
C GLY A 98 -5.94 -11.27 -22.99
N GLY A 99 -5.53 -10.92 -21.77
CA GLY A 99 -6.04 -11.48 -20.53
C GLY A 99 -6.62 -10.42 -19.59
N THR A 100 -7.10 -10.89 -18.45
CA THR A 100 -7.55 -10.06 -17.32
C THR A 100 -6.79 -10.45 -16.06
N PRO A 101 -6.81 -9.63 -15.00
CA PRO A 101 -6.33 -10.07 -13.70
C PRO A 101 -7.04 -11.34 -13.24
N ALA A 102 -6.34 -12.17 -12.45
CA ALA A 102 -6.85 -13.42 -11.94
C ALA A 102 -8.04 -13.23 -10.98
N GLU A 103 -9.07 -14.07 -11.17
CA GLU A 103 -10.20 -14.19 -10.25
C GLU A 103 -10.34 -15.64 -9.74
N PRO A 104 -10.73 -15.84 -8.46
CA PRO A 104 -10.93 -14.82 -7.45
C PRO A 104 -9.60 -14.22 -6.96
N LEU A 105 -9.67 -13.06 -6.31
CA LEU A 105 -8.51 -12.46 -5.64
C LEU A 105 -7.95 -13.41 -4.56
N SER A 106 -6.66 -13.25 -4.25
CA SER A 106 -6.03 -14.07 -3.23
C SER A 106 -6.59 -13.79 -1.83
N PRO A 107 -6.63 -14.79 -0.92
CA PRO A 107 -7.04 -14.58 0.46
C PRO A 107 -6.22 -13.49 1.17
N ALA A 108 -4.95 -13.33 0.82
CA ALA A 108 -4.10 -12.26 1.35
C ALA A 108 -4.57 -10.86 0.93
N THR A 109 -5.02 -10.69 -0.32
CA THR A 109 -5.59 -9.42 -0.79
C THR A 109 -6.87 -9.09 -0.03
N ALA A 110 -7.76 -10.08 0.13
CA ALA A 110 -9.00 -9.91 0.88
C ALA A 110 -8.74 -9.51 2.34
N ALA A 111 -7.80 -10.18 3.00
CA ALA A 111 -7.40 -9.87 4.37
C ALA A 111 -6.81 -8.45 4.50
N TYR A 112 -6.03 -8.00 3.51
CA TYR A 112 -5.48 -6.64 3.52
C TYR A 112 -6.59 -5.59 3.33
N VAL A 113 -7.50 -5.80 2.38
CA VAL A 113 -8.66 -4.91 2.19
C VAL A 113 -9.53 -4.84 3.44
N GLU A 114 -9.79 -5.97 4.10
CA GLU A 114 -10.52 -6.01 5.37
C GLU A 114 -9.79 -5.21 6.46
N ARG A 115 -8.47 -5.38 6.58
CA ARG A 115 -7.65 -4.64 7.55
C ARG A 115 -7.67 -3.13 7.30
N LEU A 116 -7.54 -2.70 6.05
CA LEU A 116 -7.63 -1.27 5.67
C LEU A 116 -8.98 -0.69 6.07
N ARG A 117 -10.08 -1.38 5.74
CA ARG A 117 -11.43 -0.94 6.12
C ARG A 117 -11.61 -0.86 7.63
N GLY A 118 -11.02 -1.79 8.38
CA GLY A 118 -11.01 -1.79 9.85
C GLY A 118 -10.08 -0.76 10.48
N SER A 119 -9.25 -0.05 9.71
CA SER A 119 -8.36 1.00 10.23
C SER A 119 -9.04 2.36 10.44
N ALA A 120 -10.28 2.51 9.98
CA ALA A 120 -11.05 3.76 10.06
C ALA A 120 -11.35 4.22 11.50
N ASP A 121 -11.26 3.33 12.49
CA ASP A 121 -11.62 3.62 13.89
C ASP A 121 -10.67 4.64 14.55
N TRP A 122 -9.42 4.72 14.10
CA TRP A 122 -8.42 5.68 14.60
C TRP A 122 -7.46 6.10 13.49
N GLY A 123 -7.29 7.40 13.26
CA GLY A 123 -6.45 7.92 12.18
C GLY A 123 -5.01 7.40 12.19
N GLY A 124 -4.44 7.11 13.37
CA GLY A 124 -3.11 6.52 13.47
C GLY A 124 -3.01 5.10 12.87
N PHE A 125 -4.08 4.31 12.88
CA PHE A 125 -4.10 3.02 12.18
C PHE A 125 -4.15 3.17 10.67
N PHE A 126 -4.88 4.17 10.17
CA PHE A 126 -4.87 4.48 8.74
C PHE A 126 -3.51 5.00 8.27
N VAL A 127 -2.91 5.95 9.01
CA VAL A 127 -1.60 6.54 8.66
C VAL A 127 -0.46 5.51 8.64
N ALA A 128 -0.63 4.37 9.31
CA ALA A 128 0.34 3.28 9.30
C ALA A 128 0.28 2.39 8.03
N HIS A 129 -0.75 2.54 7.20
CA HIS A 129 -0.92 1.85 5.92
C HIS A 129 -0.33 2.66 4.76
#